data_AF-Q4UEY3-F1
#
_entry.id   AF-Q4UEY3-F1
#
_cell.length_a   1.000
_cell.length_b   1.000
_cell.length_c   1.000
_cell.angle_alpha   90.00
_cell.angle_beta   90.00
_cell.angle_gamma   90.00
#
_symmetry.space_group_name_H-M   'P 1'
#
loop_
_entity.id
_entity.type
_entity.pdbx_description
1 polymer ?
#
loop_
_entity_poly.entity_id
_entity_poly.type
_entity_poly.pdbx_seq_one_letter_code
_entity_poly.pdbx_strand_id
1 'polypeptide(L)'
;MKILNIMNNDRSLEKIKIEENLLNSWDSLGNLTLSDYFKRFDQFASVFEEYESDLEEFDLGVLDHFSAFEVVENDRLNRLKLFLKLCFDVKYSNNNRKICYKIDESPFFQVFREILLFFHQDNGKLNHQVVTCEDSSSVNNLDEEEQNTFFGKNLTEIRIKVSRGLMDSILLGSCEFPAKSITNQLKNDIKTLLTLKRIKELQIPLNTLQLLLPFNSLDSILYLYSLNIITDELCWTPSIDVEFVTLLMEFGFIPIGYRLVFPSFERVIILPKMHQFRCCLVPTDIKLPKKALKLKDQLLITFNKDFNQVMNGIVNKFGENWLYPPIQLLFSLIHFYTNSQPNDTENAINNNNTNSTSEVLNNNVKMENKEARSKLVSVEVWKGKELIAVVNGSVYTSLTGFHNMNNSGKFQLIALAAILHFNGFELWDLGMHLPYKTEMGAKCISRTLFIRDLNRYKFNARNLEIPKKYKNDVNSTQLIDDFTKLIF
;
A
#
# COMPACT_ATOMS: atom_id res chain seq x y z
N MET A 1 -28.13 -1.93 -13.06
CA MET A 1 -27.13 -1.08 -12.37
C MET A 1 -27.14 -1.23 -10.84
N LYS A 2 -28.27 -1.04 -10.13
CA LYS A 2 -28.28 -1.21 -8.65
C LYS A 2 -27.83 -2.60 -8.14
N ILE A 3 -28.16 -3.68 -8.85
CA ILE A 3 -27.81 -5.06 -8.44
C ILE A 3 -26.30 -5.33 -8.60
N LEU A 4 -25.67 -4.87 -9.70
CA LEU A 4 -24.21 -5.02 -9.92
C LEU A 4 -23.38 -4.28 -8.84
N ASN A 5 -23.82 -3.11 -8.39
CA ASN A 5 -23.09 -2.33 -7.38
C ASN A 5 -23.21 -2.92 -5.97
N ILE A 6 -24.35 -3.54 -5.63
CA ILE A 6 -24.48 -4.28 -4.36
C ILE A 6 -23.55 -5.50 -4.36
N MET A 7 -23.50 -6.24 -5.47
CA MET A 7 -22.63 -7.42 -5.62
C MET A 7 -21.14 -7.08 -5.55
N ASN A 8 -20.70 -5.93 -6.06
CA ASN A 8 -19.29 -5.50 -5.99
C ASN A 8 -18.86 -5.06 -4.57
N ASN A 9 -19.77 -4.50 -3.78
CA ASN A 9 -19.50 -4.12 -2.40
C ASN A 9 -19.38 -5.34 -1.48
N ASP A 10 -20.32 -6.27 -1.60
CA ASP A 10 -20.28 -7.53 -0.84
C ASP A 10 -19.00 -8.30 -1.15
N ARG A 11 -18.56 -8.28 -2.42
CA ARG A 11 -17.30 -8.92 -2.85
C ARG A 11 -16.05 -8.23 -2.29
N SER A 12 -16.04 -6.89 -2.19
CA SER A 12 -14.90 -6.16 -1.62
C SER A 12 -14.79 -6.38 -0.12
N LEU A 13 -15.92 -6.34 0.59
CA LEU A 13 -16.01 -6.66 2.02
C LEU A 13 -15.64 -8.11 2.31
N GLU A 14 -16.09 -9.05 1.48
CA GLU A 14 -15.71 -10.45 1.55
C GLU A 14 -14.20 -10.62 1.37
N LYS A 15 -13.59 -9.91 0.40
CA LYS A 15 -12.14 -9.92 0.21
C LYS A 15 -11.37 -9.33 1.40
N ILE A 16 -11.88 -8.27 2.05
CA ILE A 16 -11.27 -7.76 3.29
C ILE A 16 -11.38 -8.77 4.44
N LYS A 17 -12.50 -9.48 4.58
CA LYS A 17 -12.64 -10.54 5.59
C LYS A 17 -11.70 -11.71 5.33
N ILE A 18 -11.53 -12.09 4.06
CA ILE A 18 -10.53 -13.11 3.67
C ILE A 18 -9.14 -12.62 4.06
N GLU A 19 -8.82 -11.36 3.76
CA GLU A 19 -7.55 -10.73 4.15
C GLU A 19 -7.31 -10.76 5.67
N GLU A 20 -8.30 -10.36 6.47
CA GLU A 20 -8.25 -10.42 7.94
C GLU A 20 -8.00 -11.83 8.44
N ASN A 21 -8.70 -12.83 7.89
CA ASN A 21 -8.52 -14.23 8.27
C ASN A 21 -7.11 -14.75 7.92
N LEU A 22 -6.60 -14.39 6.74
CA LEU A 22 -5.25 -14.76 6.32
C LEU A 22 -4.20 -14.12 7.24
N LEU A 23 -4.34 -12.83 7.58
CA LEU A 23 -3.44 -12.14 8.50
C LEU A 23 -3.47 -12.74 9.90
N ASN A 24 -4.65 -12.94 10.49
CA ASN A 24 -4.77 -13.55 11.82
C ASN A 24 -4.11 -14.93 11.86
N SER A 25 -4.27 -15.70 10.78
CA SER A 25 -3.62 -17.00 10.65
C SER A 25 -2.09 -16.87 10.51
N TRP A 26 -1.60 -15.92 9.71
CA TRP A 26 -0.18 -15.65 9.51
C TRP A 26 0.50 -15.14 10.80
N ASP A 27 -0.10 -14.19 11.50
CA ASP A 27 0.44 -13.61 12.74
C ASP A 27 0.54 -14.65 13.86
N SER A 28 -0.41 -15.59 13.93
CA SER A 28 -0.36 -16.70 14.88
C SER A 28 0.86 -17.61 14.69
N LEU A 29 1.45 -17.59 13.49
CA LEU A 29 2.57 -18.43 13.09
C LEU A 29 3.91 -17.72 13.19
N GLY A 30 3.92 -16.39 13.07
CA GLY A 30 5.14 -15.58 13.15
C GLY A 30 5.96 -15.78 14.44
N ASN A 31 5.34 -16.25 15.52
CA ASN A 31 6.04 -16.48 16.80
C ASN A 31 6.94 -17.73 16.84
N LEU A 32 6.97 -18.53 15.76
CA LEU A 32 7.82 -19.72 15.70
C LEU A 32 9.27 -19.34 15.36
N THR A 33 10.23 -19.99 16.03
CA THR A 33 11.64 -19.80 15.69
C THR A 33 11.97 -20.49 14.36
N LEU A 34 13.06 -20.07 13.72
CA LEU A 34 13.58 -20.74 12.52
C LEU A 34 13.84 -22.23 12.79
N SER A 35 14.35 -22.55 13.98
CA SER A 35 14.55 -23.95 14.43
C SER A 35 13.24 -24.72 14.49
N ASP A 36 12.15 -24.10 14.96
CA ASP A 36 10.83 -24.75 15.03
C ASP A 36 10.27 -25.07 13.65
N TYR A 37 10.44 -24.18 12.67
CA TYR A 37 10.02 -24.45 11.29
C TYR A 37 10.81 -25.60 10.68
N PHE A 38 12.12 -25.64 10.86
CA PHE A 38 12.96 -26.69 10.27
C PHE A 38 12.85 -28.03 11.02
N LYS A 39 12.70 -28.06 12.34
CA LYS A 39 12.42 -29.30 13.08
C LYS A 39 11.12 -29.97 12.63
N ARG A 40 10.14 -29.15 12.25
CA ARG A 40 8.88 -29.65 11.72
C ARG A 40 8.99 -30.04 10.23
N PHE A 41 9.98 -29.54 9.50
CA PHE A 41 10.18 -29.83 8.08
C PHE A 41 10.30 -31.33 7.77
N ASP A 42 11.03 -32.10 8.59
CA ASP A 42 11.17 -33.55 8.41
C ASP A 42 9.83 -34.29 8.54
N GLN A 43 8.89 -33.73 9.30
CA GLN A 43 7.53 -34.26 9.43
C GLN A 43 6.65 -33.89 8.23
N PHE A 44 7.09 -32.97 7.37
CA PHE A 44 6.36 -32.44 6.22
C PHE A 44 6.91 -32.86 4.86
N ALA A 45 7.98 -33.66 4.80
CA ALA A 45 8.48 -34.18 3.54
C ALA A 45 7.39 -34.94 2.73
N SER A 46 6.41 -35.53 3.43
CA SER A 46 5.24 -36.20 2.85
C SER A 46 4.14 -35.26 2.33
N VAL A 47 4.23 -33.96 2.63
CA VAL A 47 3.25 -32.93 2.22
C VAL A 47 3.60 -32.33 0.86
N PHE A 48 4.84 -32.46 0.42
CA PHE A 48 5.24 -32.03 -0.92
C PHE A 48 4.75 -33.04 -1.96
N GLU A 49 3.85 -32.59 -2.82
CA GLU A 49 3.50 -33.32 -4.03
C GLU A 49 4.53 -32.97 -5.10
N GLU A 50 5.33 -33.96 -5.51
CA GLU A 50 6.30 -33.81 -6.58
C GLU A 50 5.62 -33.95 -7.94
N TYR A 51 5.88 -33.00 -8.83
CA TYR A 51 5.40 -33.04 -10.20
C TYR A 51 6.38 -32.38 -11.16
N GLU A 52 6.24 -32.63 -12.46
CA GLU A 52 7.05 -32.00 -13.50
C GLU A 52 6.26 -30.87 -14.17
N SER A 53 6.89 -29.72 -14.39
CA SER A 53 6.30 -28.58 -15.10
C SER A 53 7.30 -27.91 -16.01
N ASP A 54 6.85 -27.62 -17.23
CA ASP A 54 7.61 -26.82 -18.18
C ASP A 54 7.37 -25.33 -17.92
N LEU A 55 8.12 -24.80 -16.95
CA LEU A 55 8.13 -23.37 -16.67
C LEU A 55 8.74 -22.59 -17.83
N GLU A 56 7.97 -21.62 -18.33
CA GLU A 56 8.46 -20.62 -19.27
C GLU A 56 9.49 -19.73 -18.58
N GLU A 57 10.64 -19.54 -19.22
CA GLU A 57 11.69 -18.67 -18.68
C GLU A 57 11.26 -17.20 -18.68
N PHE A 58 11.63 -16.50 -17.61
CA PHE A 58 11.42 -15.06 -17.46
C PHE A 58 12.75 -14.32 -17.60
N ASP A 59 12.82 -13.49 -18.63
CA ASP A 59 13.92 -12.58 -18.83
C ASP A 59 13.61 -11.21 -18.20
N LEU A 60 14.46 -10.77 -17.27
CA LEU A 60 14.40 -9.43 -16.71
C LEU A 60 14.82 -8.36 -17.71
N GLY A 61 15.46 -8.71 -18.83
CA GLY A 61 15.76 -7.80 -19.94
C GLY A 61 14.52 -7.14 -20.54
N VAL A 62 13.30 -7.65 -20.28
CA VAL A 62 12.06 -6.92 -20.61
C VAL A 62 11.98 -5.56 -19.91
N LEU A 63 12.58 -5.40 -18.73
CA LEU A 63 12.60 -4.13 -17.99
C LEU A 63 13.39 -3.06 -18.75
N ASP A 64 14.52 -3.43 -19.35
CA ASP A 64 15.38 -2.54 -20.13
C ASP A 64 14.68 -1.99 -21.39
N HIS A 65 13.68 -2.70 -21.89
CA HIS A 65 12.91 -2.28 -23.07
C HIS A 65 11.89 -1.17 -22.76
N PHE A 66 11.43 -1.07 -21.51
CA PHE A 66 10.32 -0.16 -21.15
C PHE A 66 10.72 0.93 -20.17
N SER A 67 11.72 0.71 -19.31
CA SER A 67 12.10 1.71 -18.30
C SER A 67 13.09 2.69 -18.90
N ALA A 68 12.62 3.90 -19.21
CA ALA A 68 13.50 5.03 -19.54
C ALA A 68 14.28 5.54 -18.30
N PHE A 69 13.87 5.12 -17.11
CA PHE A 69 14.51 5.46 -15.84
C PHE A 69 15.30 4.29 -15.30
N GLU A 70 16.33 4.62 -14.54
CA GLU A 70 17.15 3.63 -13.86
C GLU A 70 16.28 2.75 -12.94
N VAL A 71 16.39 1.45 -13.16
CA VAL A 71 15.94 0.42 -12.24
C VAL A 71 17.01 0.33 -11.16
N VAL A 72 16.63 0.65 -9.92
CA VAL A 72 17.55 0.68 -8.79
C VAL A 72 17.55 -0.68 -8.10
N GLU A 73 18.74 -1.15 -7.74
CA GLU A 73 18.87 -2.31 -6.87
C GLU A 73 18.28 -1.99 -5.49
N ASN A 74 17.14 -2.60 -5.22
CA ASN A 74 16.45 -2.52 -3.95
C ASN A 74 16.06 -3.93 -3.47
N ASP A 75 15.66 -4.05 -2.21
CA ASP A 75 15.34 -5.36 -1.62
C ASP A 75 14.25 -6.10 -2.40
N ARG A 76 13.27 -5.38 -2.96
CA ARG A 76 12.18 -5.94 -3.76
C ARG A 76 12.71 -6.55 -5.07
N LEU A 77 13.59 -5.84 -5.79
CA LEU A 77 14.24 -6.37 -6.99
C LEU A 77 15.20 -7.52 -6.68
N ASN A 78 15.95 -7.44 -5.58
CA ASN A 78 16.85 -8.50 -5.13
C ASN A 78 16.08 -9.79 -4.83
N ARG A 79 14.92 -9.69 -4.14
CA ARG A 79 14.04 -10.83 -3.89
C ARG A 79 13.53 -11.45 -5.18
N LEU A 80 13.09 -10.63 -6.15
CA LEU A 80 12.64 -11.11 -7.45
C LEU A 80 13.78 -11.82 -8.22
N LYS A 81 14.97 -11.23 -8.26
CA LYS A 81 16.16 -11.83 -8.90
C LYS A 81 16.54 -13.16 -8.27
N LEU A 82 16.55 -13.23 -6.93
CA LEU A 82 16.80 -14.46 -6.21
C LEU A 82 15.76 -15.53 -6.53
N PHE A 83 14.48 -15.17 -6.52
CA PHE A 83 13.39 -16.09 -6.85
C PHE A 83 13.52 -16.64 -8.27
N LEU A 84 13.69 -15.76 -9.28
CA LEU A 84 13.86 -16.18 -10.67
C LEU A 84 15.11 -17.06 -10.86
N LYS A 85 16.21 -16.72 -10.18
CA LYS A 85 17.42 -17.56 -10.16
C LYS A 85 17.11 -18.96 -9.61
N LEU A 86 16.35 -19.08 -8.52
CA LEU A 86 15.96 -20.38 -7.97
C LEU A 86 15.03 -21.16 -8.92
N CYS A 87 14.07 -20.49 -9.58
CA CYS A 87 13.20 -21.14 -10.55
C CYS A 87 13.98 -21.76 -11.72
N PHE A 88 15.00 -21.05 -12.22
CA PHE A 88 15.70 -21.39 -13.45
C PHE A 88 17.13 -21.91 -13.24
N ASP A 89 17.52 -22.27 -12.01
CA ASP A 89 18.84 -22.85 -11.75
C ASP A 89 18.98 -24.21 -12.47
N VAL A 90 19.87 -24.25 -13.46
CA VAL A 90 20.13 -25.40 -14.33
C VAL A 90 20.95 -26.49 -13.62
N LYS A 91 21.61 -26.17 -12.50
CA LYS A 91 22.52 -27.12 -11.81
C LYS A 91 21.82 -28.34 -11.23
N TYR A 92 20.50 -28.31 -11.08
CA TYR A 92 19.71 -29.37 -10.46
C TYR A 92 18.76 -30.08 -11.45
N SER A 93 18.91 -29.85 -12.76
CA SER A 93 18.17 -30.63 -13.77
C SER A 93 18.92 -31.92 -14.11
N ASN A 94 19.00 -32.86 -13.17
CA ASN A 94 19.40 -34.22 -13.55
C ASN A 94 18.35 -34.73 -14.57
N ASN A 95 18.81 -35.10 -15.77
CA ASN A 95 17.99 -35.52 -16.92
C ASN A 95 17.04 -34.45 -17.52
N ASN A 96 17.34 -33.14 -17.41
CA ASN A 96 16.50 -32.04 -17.94
C ASN A 96 15.07 -31.97 -17.36
N ARG A 97 14.76 -32.70 -16.29
CA ARG A 97 13.43 -32.68 -15.66
C ARG A 97 13.29 -31.46 -14.75
N LYS A 98 12.29 -30.61 -15.02
CA LYS A 98 11.93 -29.45 -14.18
C LYS A 98 10.98 -29.89 -13.08
N ILE A 99 11.53 -30.55 -12.07
CA ILE A 99 10.79 -31.02 -10.90
C ILE A 99 10.36 -29.82 -10.06
N CYS A 100 9.10 -29.84 -9.62
CA CYS A 100 8.42 -28.84 -8.83
C CYS A 100 7.82 -29.48 -7.57
N TYR A 101 7.69 -28.68 -6.50
CA TYR A 101 6.93 -29.06 -5.32
C TYR A 101 5.68 -28.23 -5.20
N LYS A 102 4.54 -28.92 -5.19
CA LYS A 102 3.27 -28.34 -4.81
C LYS A 102 3.12 -28.49 -3.31
N ILE A 103 2.83 -27.38 -2.66
CA ILE A 103 2.60 -27.30 -1.22
C ILE A 103 1.12 -26.98 -1.03
N ASP A 104 0.53 -27.55 0.02
CA ASP A 104 -0.78 -27.09 0.49
C ASP A 104 -0.73 -25.57 0.76
N GLU A 105 -1.73 -24.82 0.30
CA GLU A 105 -1.76 -23.36 0.42
C GLU A 105 -2.41 -22.89 1.73
N SER A 106 -2.27 -23.67 2.82
CA SER A 106 -2.67 -23.23 4.15
C SER A 106 -1.74 -22.13 4.70
N PRO A 107 -2.23 -21.24 5.58
CA PRO A 107 -1.42 -20.16 6.17
C PRO A 107 -0.06 -20.59 6.70
N PHE A 108 0.01 -21.79 7.32
CA PHE A 108 1.25 -22.38 7.82
C PHE A 108 2.30 -22.55 6.71
N PHE A 109 1.92 -23.21 5.63
CA PHE A 109 2.83 -23.50 4.52
C PHE A 109 3.16 -22.26 3.70
N GLN A 110 2.28 -21.27 3.66
CA GLN A 110 2.58 -19.98 3.05
C GLN A 110 3.72 -19.25 3.80
N VAL A 111 3.62 -19.15 5.14
CA VAL A 111 4.67 -18.55 5.98
C VAL A 111 5.97 -19.37 5.90
N PHE A 112 5.86 -20.69 6.01
CA PHE A 112 7.01 -21.59 5.89
C PHE A 112 7.74 -21.40 4.56
N ARG A 113 7.01 -21.34 3.44
CA ARG A 113 7.59 -21.09 2.12
C ARG A 113 8.27 -19.73 2.05
N GLU A 114 7.66 -18.68 2.59
CA GLU A 114 8.24 -17.33 2.60
C GLU A 114 9.59 -17.30 3.34
N ILE A 115 9.65 -17.95 4.51
CA ILE A 115 10.89 -18.12 5.28
C ILE A 115 11.91 -18.94 4.47
N LEU A 116 11.51 -20.09 3.94
CA LEU A 116 12.39 -20.97 3.17
C LEU A 116 13.00 -20.28 1.95
N LEU A 117 12.24 -19.42 1.27
CA LEU A 117 12.69 -18.74 0.06
C LEU A 117 13.53 -17.50 0.34
N PHE A 118 13.17 -16.69 1.34
CA PHE A 118 13.70 -15.34 1.51
C PHE A 118 14.45 -15.08 2.82
N PHE A 119 14.53 -16.05 3.73
CA PHE A 119 15.38 -15.93 4.91
C PHE A 119 16.86 -16.10 4.53
N HIS A 120 17.67 -15.06 4.73
CA HIS A 120 19.11 -15.08 4.49
C HIS A 120 19.87 -15.42 5.78
N GLN A 121 20.67 -16.49 5.75
CA GLN A 121 21.52 -16.90 6.88
C GLN A 121 22.58 -15.85 7.23
N ASP A 122 23.03 -15.04 6.26
CA ASP A 122 24.21 -14.17 6.42
C ASP A 122 24.03 -12.92 7.29
N ASN A 123 22.82 -12.58 7.78
CA ASN A 123 22.62 -11.34 8.56
C ASN A 123 21.59 -11.42 9.71
N GLY A 124 20.99 -12.57 10.00
CA GLY A 124 20.12 -12.76 11.18
C GLY A 124 18.91 -11.83 11.31
N LYS A 125 18.56 -11.02 10.30
CA LYS A 125 17.45 -10.07 10.32
C LYS A 125 16.36 -10.47 9.34
N LEU A 126 15.16 -10.71 9.87
CA LEU A 126 13.92 -10.72 9.10
C LEU A 126 13.61 -9.29 8.66
N ASN A 127 13.29 -9.10 7.37
CA ASN A 127 12.86 -7.81 6.81
C ASN A 127 11.38 -7.47 7.12
N HIS A 128 10.75 -8.18 8.05
CA HIS A 128 9.44 -7.85 8.57
C HIS A 128 9.49 -7.87 10.10
N GLN A 129 8.69 -7.01 10.74
CA GLN A 129 8.35 -7.08 12.17
C GLN A 129 7.57 -8.38 12.44
N VAL A 130 8.24 -9.52 12.32
CA VAL A 130 7.93 -10.66 13.15
C VAL A 130 8.52 -10.29 14.51
N VAL A 131 7.69 -10.28 15.55
CA VAL A 131 8.12 -10.04 16.92
C VAL A 131 9.29 -10.98 17.20
N THR A 132 10.51 -10.44 17.15
CA THR A 132 11.69 -11.17 17.57
C THR A 132 11.53 -11.33 19.07
N CYS A 133 11.16 -12.53 19.52
CA CYS A 133 11.51 -12.93 20.88
C CYS A 133 13.02 -12.66 21.05
N GLU A 134 13.40 -12.10 22.19
CA GLU A 134 14.75 -11.63 22.52
C GLU A 134 15.86 -12.72 22.49
N ASP A 135 15.56 -13.92 22.02
CA ASP A 135 16.46 -15.08 21.98
C ASP A 135 17.21 -15.26 20.64
N SER A 136 17.66 -14.16 20.04
CA SER A 136 18.63 -14.20 18.92
C SER A 136 20.00 -14.82 19.31
N SER A 137 20.20 -15.09 20.60
CA SER A 137 21.37 -15.80 21.14
C SER A 137 21.31 -17.33 20.97
N SER A 138 20.16 -17.91 20.64
CA SER A 138 19.97 -19.37 20.56
C SER A 138 20.27 -19.98 19.18
N VAL A 139 20.32 -19.16 18.11
CA VAL A 139 20.67 -19.61 16.76
C VAL A 139 22.20 -19.63 16.54
N ASN A 140 22.95 -18.83 17.31
CA ASN A 140 24.41 -18.81 17.25
C ASN A 140 25.09 -20.00 17.98
N ASN A 141 24.32 -20.91 18.58
CA ASN A 141 24.82 -22.07 19.35
C ASN A 141 24.61 -23.41 18.64
N LEU A 142 24.23 -23.43 17.37
CA LEU A 142 24.30 -24.65 16.56
C LEU A 142 25.70 -24.73 15.96
N ASP A 143 26.45 -25.80 16.27
CA ASP A 143 27.79 -26.03 15.74
C ASP A 143 27.78 -25.95 14.20
N GLU A 144 28.78 -25.29 13.62
CA GLU A 144 28.94 -25.14 12.16
C GLU A 144 28.92 -26.49 11.42
N GLU A 145 29.25 -27.60 12.08
CA GLU A 145 29.13 -28.96 11.53
C GLU A 145 27.70 -29.49 11.49
N GLU A 146 26.85 -29.24 12.50
CA GLU A 146 25.42 -29.62 12.49
C GLU A 146 24.62 -28.76 11.50
N GLN A 147 24.98 -27.49 11.35
CA GLN A 147 24.41 -26.60 10.33
C GLN A 147 24.81 -27.02 8.90
N ASN A 148 26.01 -27.55 8.69
CA ASN A 148 26.44 -27.97 7.35
C ASN A 148 25.96 -29.38 6.96
N THR A 149 25.78 -30.30 7.91
CA THR A 149 25.30 -31.66 7.62
C THR A 149 23.78 -31.78 7.47
N PHE A 150 23.00 -30.96 8.19
CA PHE A 150 21.53 -30.97 8.07
C PHE A 150 21.02 -30.19 6.84
N PHE A 151 21.71 -29.12 6.42
CA PHE A 151 21.21 -28.18 5.42
C PHE A 151 21.92 -28.26 4.03
N GLY A 152 23.09 -28.91 3.94
CA GLY A 152 24.11 -28.61 2.91
C GLY A 152 23.89 -29.03 1.45
N LYS A 153 22.86 -29.79 1.08
CA LYS A 153 22.51 -30.04 -0.35
C LYS A 153 21.02 -30.19 -0.59
N ASN A 154 20.31 -30.78 0.37
CA ASN A 154 18.86 -30.98 0.31
C ASN A 154 18.10 -29.65 0.31
N LEU A 155 18.52 -28.67 1.15
CA LEU A 155 17.78 -27.40 1.27
C LEU A 155 17.77 -26.59 -0.03
N THR A 156 18.90 -26.50 -0.74
CA THR A 156 18.97 -25.78 -2.02
C THR A 156 18.06 -26.43 -3.07
N GLU A 157 18.06 -27.77 -3.14
CA GLU A 157 17.18 -28.51 -4.04
C GLU A 157 15.69 -28.28 -3.70
N ILE A 158 15.33 -28.32 -2.40
CA ILE A 158 13.99 -28.02 -1.93
C ILE A 158 13.60 -26.58 -2.30
N ARG A 159 14.46 -25.58 -2.05
CA ARG A 159 14.19 -24.17 -2.40
C ARG A 159 13.92 -24.01 -3.89
N ILE A 160 14.68 -24.70 -4.74
CA ILE A 160 14.46 -24.70 -6.19
C ILE A 160 13.09 -25.31 -6.54
N LYS A 161 12.80 -26.53 -6.07
CA LYS A 161 11.53 -27.22 -6.37
C LYS A 161 10.32 -26.44 -5.87
N VAL A 162 10.41 -25.86 -4.66
CA VAL A 162 9.37 -24.99 -4.08
C VAL A 162 9.23 -23.68 -4.86
N SER A 163 10.33 -23.05 -5.27
CA SER A 163 10.27 -21.82 -6.08
C SER A 163 9.58 -22.08 -7.42
N ARG A 164 9.88 -23.20 -8.07
CA ARG A 164 9.25 -23.62 -9.32
C ARG A 164 7.75 -23.88 -9.13
N GLY A 165 7.37 -24.62 -8.10
CA GLY A 165 5.96 -24.87 -7.80
C GLY A 165 5.18 -23.59 -7.45
N LEU A 166 5.81 -22.65 -6.73
CA LEU A 166 5.22 -21.34 -6.49
C LEU A 166 5.05 -20.54 -7.80
N MET A 167 6.02 -20.59 -8.71
CA MET A 167 5.90 -19.94 -10.02
C MET A 167 4.69 -20.51 -10.78
N ASP A 168 4.54 -21.83 -10.87
CA ASP A 168 3.37 -22.45 -11.49
C ASP A 168 2.05 -21.97 -10.86
N SER A 169 1.96 -21.99 -9.53
CA SER A 169 0.77 -21.52 -8.81
C SER A 169 0.45 -20.05 -9.10
N ILE A 170 1.48 -19.21 -9.28
CA ILE A 170 1.31 -17.80 -9.66
C ILE A 170 0.80 -17.67 -11.10
N LEU A 171 1.36 -18.43 -12.04
CA LEU A 171 0.98 -18.43 -13.46
C LEU A 171 -0.44 -18.98 -13.66
N LEU A 172 -0.82 -20.02 -12.92
CA LEU A 172 -2.17 -20.61 -12.92
C LEU A 172 -3.20 -19.75 -12.18
N GLY A 173 -2.74 -18.81 -11.35
CA GLY A 173 -3.62 -17.96 -10.54
C GLY A 173 -4.33 -18.72 -9.40
N SER A 174 -3.78 -19.85 -8.96
CA SER A 174 -4.36 -20.75 -7.95
C SER A 174 -4.02 -20.37 -6.50
N CYS A 175 -3.31 -19.26 -6.28
CA CYS A 175 -2.81 -18.87 -4.97
C CYS A 175 -3.30 -17.48 -4.48
N GLU A 176 -3.73 -17.43 -3.22
CA GLU A 176 -4.10 -16.21 -2.50
C GLU A 176 -3.19 -16.03 -1.28
N PHE A 177 -2.69 -14.81 -1.10
CA PHE A 177 -1.71 -14.44 -0.07
C PHE A 177 -2.16 -13.12 0.56
N PRO A 178 -1.83 -12.85 1.84
CA PRO A 178 -2.04 -11.52 2.41
C PRO A 178 -1.39 -10.45 1.54
N ALA A 179 -2.09 -9.35 1.33
CA ALA A 179 -1.73 -8.33 0.36
C ALA A 179 -0.35 -7.71 0.61
N LYS A 180 0.10 -7.64 1.88
CA LYS A 180 1.43 -7.14 2.28
C LYS A 180 2.52 -8.21 2.43
N SER A 181 2.23 -9.47 2.15
CA SER A 181 3.26 -10.51 2.21
C SER A 181 4.31 -10.38 1.09
N ILE A 182 5.52 -10.89 1.32
CA ILE A 182 6.57 -10.95 0.28
C ILE A 182 6.09 -11.83 -0.88
N THR A 183 5.38 -12.93 -0.58
CA THR A 183 4.86 -13.83 -1.60
C THR A 183 3.80 -13.13 -2.48
N ASN A 184 2.92 -12.30 -1.91
CA ASN A 184 1.98 -11.50 -2.72
C ASN A 184 2.69 -10.43 -3.55
N GLN A 185 3.70 -9.78 -2.97
CA GLN A 185 4.53 -8.82 -3.69
C GLN A 185 5.18 -9.49 -4.91
N LEU A 186 5.79 -10.66 -4.74
CA LEU A 186 6.39 -11.44 -5.81
C LEU A 186 5.36 -11.83 -6.89
N LYS A 187 4.17 -12.29 -6.48
CA LYS A 187 3.06 -12.57 -7.40
C LYS A 187 2.71 -11.36 -8.26
N ASN A 188 2.66 -10.16 -7.67
CA ASN A 188 2.40 -8.92 -8.40
C ASN A 188 3.56 -8.51 -9.32
N ASP A 189 4.80 -8.74 -8.90
CA ASP A 189 6.00 -8.49 -9.71
C ASP A 189 6.02 -9.40 -10.95
N ILE A 190 5.77 -10.70 -10.80
CA ILE A 190 5.67 -11.65 -11.92
C ILE A 190 4.51 -11.27 -12.86
N LYS A 191 3.34 -10.93 -12.33
CA LYS A 191 2.22 -10.42 -13.13
C LYS A 191 2.60 -9.14 -13.87
N THR A 192 3.40 -8.26 -13.29
CA THR A 192 3.88 -7.04 -13.93
C THR A 192 4.77 -7.40 -15.13
N LEU A 193 5.77 -8.27 -14.93
CA LEU A 193 6.64 -8.76 -16.01
C LEU A 193 5.84 -9.43 -17.13
N LEU A 194 4.85 -10.25 -16.80
CA LEU A 194 3.99 -10.92 -17.78
C LEU A 194 3.26 -9.94 -18.71
N THR A 195 2.69 -8.84 -18.20
CA THR A 195 2.07 -7.89 -19.12
C THR A 195 3.08 -7.06 -19.87
N LEU A 196 4.25 -6.73 -19.31
CA LEU A 196 5.29 -6.06 -20.10
C LEU A 196 5.74 -6.95 -21.26
N LYS A 197 5.95 -8.24 -21.00
CA LYS A 197 6.25 -9.24 -22.03
C LYS A 197 5.15 -9.29 -23.09
N ARG A 198 3.88 -9.38 -22.66
CA ARG A 198 2.74 -9.43 -23.59
C ARG A 198 2.61 -8.15 -24.44
N ILE A 199 2.85 -6.99 -23.84
CA ILE A 199 2.86 -5.70 -24.53
C ILE A 199 3.95 -5.67 -25.61
N LYS A 200 5.15 -6.15 -25.26
CA LYS A 200 6.30 -6.25 -26.17
C LYS A 200 6.01 -7.19 -27.35
N GLU A 201 5.50 -8.38 -27.07
CA GLU A 201 5.14 -9.39 -28.09
C GLU A 201 4.10 -8.88 -29.09
N LEU A 202 3.11 -8.14 -28.59
CA LEU A 202 2.06 -7.54 -29.42
C LEU A 202 2.49 -6.24 -30.09
N GLN A 203 3.74 -5.80 -29.89
CA GLN A 203 4.30 -4.57 -30.44
C GLN A 203 3.42 -3.35 -30.17
N ILE A 204 2.81 -3.29 -28.98
CA ILE A 204 1.90 -2.20 -28.62
C ILE A 204 2.74 -0.92 -28.44
N PRO A 205 2.49 0.15 -29.22
CA PRO A 205 3.24 1.39 -29.10
C PRO A 205 2.83 2.11 -27.81
N LEU A 206 3.72 2.16 -26.83
CA LEU A 206 3.54 2.92 -25.59
C LEU A 206 4.31 4.25 -25.58
N ASN A 207 4.71 4.70 -26.77
CA ASN A 207 5.86 5.56 -27.06
C ASN A 207 5.84 7.00 -26.48
N THR A 208 4.94 7.34 -25.57
CA THR A 208 4.89 8.69 -24.98
C THR A 208 4.79 8.72 -23.46
N LEU A 209 4.24 7.68 -22.81
CA LEU A 209 4.06 7.71 -21.35
C LEU A 209 5.13 6.90 -20.65
N GLN A 210 5.68 7.49 -19.60
CA GLN A 210 6.72 6.86 -18.79
C GLN A 210 6.16 5.70 -17.97
N LEU A 211 6.86 4.56 -18.02
CA LEU A 211 6.58 3.41 -17.16
C LEU A 211 7.17 3.66 -15.77
N LEU A 212 6.35 3.49 -14.73
CA LEU A 212 6.80 3.45 -13.34
C LEU A 212 6.67 2.04 -12.78
N LEU A 213 7.74 1.54 -12.18
CA LEU A 213 7.80 0.23 -11.55
C LEU A 213 8.21 0.36 -10.07
N PRO A 214 7.89 -0.65 -9.24
CA PRO A 214 8.37 -0.73 -7.86
C PRO A 214 9.90 -0.74 -7.69
N PHE A 215 10.63 -0.88 -8.79
CA PHE A 215 12.09 -0.90 -8.83
C PHE A 215 12.70 0.45 -9.25
N ASN A 216 11.90 1.45 -9.60
CA ASN A 216 12.43 2.78 -9.96
C ASN A 216 12.65 3.66 -8.72
N SER A 217 13.65 4.54 -8.78
CA SER A 217 13.83 5.60 -7.77
C SER A 217 12.80 6.71 -7.96
N LEU A 218 11.74 6.72 -7.14
CA LEU A 218 10.73 7.77 -7.18
C LEU A 218 11.30 9.14 -6.80
N ASP A 219 12.33 9.23 -5.95
CA ASP A 219 13.02 10.50 -5.66
C ASP A 219 13.69 11.07 -6.92
N SER A 220 14.36 10.23 -7.70
CA SER A 220 14.99 10.65 -8.96
C SER A 220 13.95 11.11 -9.97
N ILE A 221 12.84 10.37 -10.11
CA ILE A 221 11.72 10.75 -10.99
C ILE A 221 11.11 12.08 -10.54
N LEU A 222 10.86 12.25 -9.24
CA LEU A 222 10.29 13.47 -8.69
C LEU A 222 11.23 14.67 -8.88
N TYR A 223 12.54 14.46 -8.76
CA TYR A 223 13.55 15.46 -9.07
C TYR A 223 13.48 15.90 -10.55
N LEU A 224 13.38 14.97 -11.49
CA LEU A 224 13.22 15.28 -12.92
C LEU A 224 11.91 16.03 -13.23
N TYR A 225 10.81 15.68 -12.55
CA TYR A 225 9.57 16.45 -12.59
C TYR A 225 9.76 17.88 -12.06
N SER A 226 10.52 18.05 -10.97
CA SER A 226 10.77 19.36 -10.39
C SER A 226 11.55 20.29 -11.33
N LEU A 227 12.43 19.70 -12.14
CA LEU A 227 13.21 20.38 -13.18
C LEU A 227 12.44 20.60 -14.49
N ASN A 228 11.18 20.14 -14.58
CA ASN A 228 10.37 20.13 -15.81
C ASN A 228 11.04 19.39 -16.99
N ILE A 229 11.92 18.43 -16.71
CA ILE A 229 12.47 17.52 -17.74
C ILE A 229 11.36 16.56 -18.19
N ILE A 230 10.56 16.08 -17.24
CA ILE A 230 9.34 15.31 -17.51
C ILE A 230 8.18 16.30 -17.64
N THR A 231 7.64 16.43 -18.85
CA THR A 231 6.54 17.36 -19.13
C THR A 231 5.16 16.71 -19.02
N ASP A 232 5.05 15.42 -19.32
CA ASP A 232 3.78 14.69 -19.25
C ASP A 232 3.16 14.77 -17.85
N GLU A 233 1.84 14.72 -17.77
CA GLU A 233 1.14 14.61 -16.47
C GLU A 233 0.94 13.17 -16.03
N LEU A 234 1.05 12.21 -16.96
CA LEU A 234 0.70 10.83 -16.74
C LEU A 234 1.93 9.96 -16.91
N CYS A 235 2.12 9.06 -15.95
CA CYS A 235 2.86 7.84 -16.15
C CYS A 235 1.88 6.68 -16.30
N TRP A 236 2.40 5.47 -16.50
CA TRP A 236 1.61 4.25 -16.41
C TRP A 236 2.36 3.19 -15.61
N THR A 237 1.63 2.28 -14.98
CA THR A 237 2.18 1.12 -14.30
C THR A 237 1.19 -0.05 -14.32
N PRO A 238 1.64 -1.28 -14.66
CA PRO A 238 0.81 -2.46 -14.52
C PRO A 238 0.79 -3.06 -13.10
N SER A 239 1.58 -2.50 -12.18
CA SER A 239 1.68 -2.94 -10.79
C SER A 239 0.51 -2.37 -9.97
N ILE A 240 -0.35 -3.28 -9.49
CA ILE A 240 -1.49 -2.97 -8.62
C ILE A 240 -1.25 -3.70 -7.30
N ASP A 241 -0.45 -3.09 -6.42
CA ASP A 241 -0.15 -3.60 -5.09
C ASP A 241 -0.16 -2.50 -4.03
N VAL A 242 -0.49 -2.88 -2.80
CA VAL A 242 -0.74 -1.98 -1.66
C VAL A 242 0.47 -1.10 -1.39
N GLU A 243 1.67 -1.68 -1.37
CA GLU A 243 2.89 -0.96 -1.02
C GLU A 243 3.27 0.07 -2.07
N PHE A 244 3.38 -0.35 -3.34
CA PHE A 244 3.83 0.53 -4.40
C PHE A 244 2.86 1.68 -4.65
N VAL A 245 1.55 1.43 -4.59
CA VAL A 245 0.56 2.50 -4.80
C VAL A 245 0.48 3.46 -3.62
N THR A 246 0.70 2.97 -2.39
CA THR A 246 0.86 3.86 -1.22
C THR A 246 2.07 4.77 -1.38
N LEU A 247 3.18 4.20 -1.85
CA LEU A 247 4.41 4.95 -2.12
C LEU A 247 4.21 6.01 -3.22
N LEU A 248 3.50 5.68 -4.31
CA LEU A 248 3.16 6.67 -5.34
C LEU A 248 2.36 7.85 -4.75
N MET A 249 1.41 7.58 -3.86
CA MET A 249 0.61 8.62 -3.18
C MET A 249 1.48 9.47 -2.24
N GLU A 250 2.43 8.88 -1.50
CA GLU A 250 3.41 9.59 -0.67
C GLU A 250 4.26 10.58 -1.48
N PHE A 251 4.55 10.23 -2.73
CA PHE A 251 5.30 11.06 -3.67
C PHE A 251 4.41 12.03 -4.47
N GLY A 252 3.14 12.16 -4.11
CA GLY A 252 2.21 13.16 -4.65
C GLY A 252 1.52 12.76 -5.96
N PHE A 253 1.75 11.54 -6.45
CA PHE A 253 1.02 11.01 -7.60
C PHE A 253 -0.43 10.69 -7.22
N ILE A 254 -1.36 11.04 -8.09
CA ILE A 254 -2.76 10.60 -7.98
C ILE A 254 -2.92 9.32 -8.79
N PRO A 255 -3.19 8.15 -8.18
CA PRO A 255 -3.42 6.92 -8.92
C PRO A 255 -4.79 6.94 -9.59
N ILE A 256 -4.82 6.78 -10.92
CA ILE A 256 -6.04 6.73 -11.73
C ILE A 256 -6.09 5.36 -12.42
N GLY A 257 -7.16 4.59 -12.25
CA GLY A 257 -7.31 3.33 -12.98
C GLY A 257 -7.57 3.56 -14.47
N TYR A 258 -6.96 2.73 -15.31
CA TYR A 258 -7.21 2.68 -16.74
C TYR A 258 -7.33 1.24 -17.22
N ARG A 259 -8.24 0.99 -18.15
CA ARG A 259 -8.52 -0.34 -18.66
C ARG A 259 -7.89 -0.51 -20.03
N LEU A 260 -6.78 -1.26 -20.07
CA LEU A 260 -6.17 -1.70 -21.32
C LEU A 260 -7.04 -2.78 -21.94
N VAL A 261 -7.52 -2.55 -23.15
CA VAL A 261 -8.32 -3.51 -23.91
C VAL A 261 -7.58 -3.85 -25.20
N PHE A 262 -7.21 -5.12 -25.35
CA PHE A 262 -6.61 -5.66 -26.57
C PHE A 262 -7.40 -6.88 -27.05
N PRO A 263 -7.29 -7.28 -28.33
CA PRO A 263 -8.09 -8.38 -28.88
C PRO A 263 -7.97 -9.70 -28.10
N SER A 264 -6.81 -9.96 -27.47
CA SER A 264 -6.54 -11.21 -26.75
C SER A 264 -6.41 -11.06 -25.23
N PHE A 265 -6.43 -9.84 -24.69
CA PHE A 265 -6.31 -9.63 -23.25
C PHE A 265 -6.87 -8.27 -22.82
N GLU A 266 -7.47 -8.23 -21.63
CA GLU A 266 -7.89 -7.01 -20.95
C GLU A 266 -7.18 -6.94 -19.60
N ARG A 267 -6.73 -5.75 -19.21
CA ARG A 267 -6.08 -5.54 -17.91
C ARG A 267 -6.32 -4.13 -17.40
N VAL A 268 -6.68 -4.02 -16.13
CA VAL A 268 -6.65 -2.74 -15.42
C VAL A 268 -5.20 -2.43 -15.06
N ILE A 269 -4.77 -1.20 -15.33
CA ILE A 269 -3.49 -0.61 -14.94
C ILE A 269 -3.74 0.67 -14.14
N ILE A 270 -2.69 1.23 -13.56
CA ILE A 270 -2.73 2.54 -12.92
C ILE A 270 -2.00 3.54 -13.82
N LEU A 271 -2.55 4.75 -13.90
CA LEU A 271 -1.92 5.93 -14.48
C LEU A 271 -1.58 6.90 -13.33
N PRO A 272 -0.37 6.83 -12.75
CA PRO A 272 0.05 7.77 -11.73
C PRO A 272 0.10 9.18 -12.32
N LYS A 273 -0.70 10.10 -11.78
CA LYS A 273 -0.85 11.45 -12.31
C LYS A 273 -0.15 12.51 -11.46
N MET A 274 0.77 13.26 -12.09
CA MET A 274 1.44 14.43 -11.53
C MET A 274 1.07 15.67 -12.36
N HIS A 275 0.08 16.44 -11.89
CA HIS A 275 -0.37 17.63 -12.62
C HIS A 275 0.73 18.67 -12.86
N GLN A 276 0.70 19.36 -14.00
CA GLN A 276 1.59 20.50 -14.28
C GLN A 276 1.24 21.70 -13.38
N PHE A 277 -0.04 21.87 -13.08
CA PHE A 277 -0.55 22.83 -12.11
C PHE A 277 -1.38 22.12 -11.05
N ARG A 278 -0.97 22.26 -9.79
CA ARG A 278 -1.65 21.67 -8.65
C ARG A 278 -2.52 22.71 -7.97
N CYS A 279 -3.76 22.37 -7.69
CA CYS A 279 -4.65 23.20 -6.90
C CYS A 279 -4.42 22.87 -5.43
N CYS A 280 -3.90 23.82 -4.66
CA CYS A 280 -3.55 23.64 -3.26
C CYS A 280 -4.22 24.72 -2.39
N LEU A 281 -4.43 24.40 -1.12
CA LEU A 281 -5.05 25.28 -0.15
C LEU A 281 -4.28 25.20 1.17
N VAL A 282 -4.01 26.34 1.78
CA VAL A 282 -3.69 26.38 3.22
C VAL A 282 -5.02 26.33 3.95
N PRO A 283 -5.23 25.49 4.98
CA PRO A 283 -6.55 25.31 5.57
C PRO A 283 -7.26 26.61 5.98
N THR A 284 -6.51 27.60 6.49
CA THR A 284 -7.05 28.92 6.89
C THR A 284 -7.40 29.85 5.73
N ASP A 285 -6.91 29.57 4.51
CA ASP A 285 -7.23 30.35 3.30
C ASP A 285 -8.63 29.99 2.75
N ILE A 286 -9.32 29.02 3.34
CA ILE A 286 -10.63 28.58 2.85
C ILE A 286 -11.65 29.72 2.98
N LYS A 287 -12.42 29.94 1.91
CA LYS A 287 -13.56 30.86 1.98
C LYS A 287 -14.73 30.21 2.72
N LEU A 288 -15.48 31.03 3.45
CA LEU A 288 -16.58 30.59 4.30
C LEU A 288 -17.96 31.03 3.76
N PRO A 289 -18.53 30.35 2.73
CA PRO A 289 -19.88 30.65 2.26
C PRO A 289 -20.95 30.54 3.35
N LYS A 290 -21.67 31.64 3.61
CA LYS A 290 -22.75 31.70 4.62
C LYS A 290 -23.77 30.56 4.52
N LYS A 291 -24.14 30.13 3.29
CA LYS A 291 -25.09 29.03 3.07
C LYS A 291 -24.56 27.68 3.56
N ALA A 292 -23.26 27.43 3.44
CA ALA A 292 -22.64 26.20 3.93
C ALA A 292 -22.49 26.22 5.46
N LEU A 293 -22.12 27.37 6.04
CA LEU A 293 -22.01 27.53 7.50
C LEU A 293 -23.33 27.25 8.24
N LYS A 294 -24.47 27.61 7.64
CA LYS A 294 -25.81 27.31 8.20
C LYS A 294 -26.11 25.82 8.36
N LEU A 295 -25.30 24.93 7.77
CA LEU A 295 -25.45 23.49 7.90
C LEU A 295 -24.74 22.90 9.12
N LYS A 296 -23.93 23.69 9.85
CA LYS A 296 -23.16 23.21 11.01
C LYS A 296 -24.02 22.55 12.08
N ASP A 297 -25.24 23.06 12.28
CA ASP A 297 -26.19 22.55 13.29
C ASP A 297 -26.99 21.33 12.79
N GLN A 298 -26.80 20.91 11.54
CA GLN A 298 -27.55 19.83 10.89
C GLN A 298 -26.67 18.65 10.48
N LEU A 299 -25.35 18.85 10.41
CA LEU A 299 -24.42 17.91 9.80
C LEU A 299 -23.27 17.56 10.76
N LEU A 300 -22.95 16.27 10.76
CA LEU A 300 -21.83 15.70 11.52
C LEU A 300 -20.73 15.27 10.56
N ILE A 301 -19.48 15.64 10.86
CA ILE A 301 -18.31 15.12 10.15
C ILE A 301 -17.69 13.96 10.94
N THR A 302 -17.31 12.88 10.26
CA THR A 302 -16.55 11.76 10.85
C THR A 302 -15.39 11.36 9.95
N PHE A 303 -14.51 10.50 10.49
CA PHE A 303 -13.43 9.89 9.73
C PHE A 303 -13.53 8.37 9.81
N ASN A 304 -13.25 7.70 8.71
CA ASN A 304 -13.11 6.24 8.61
C ASN A 304 -14.32 5.46 9.16
N LYS A 305 -15.49 6.10 9.22
CA LYS A 305 -16.67 5.48 9.82
C LYS A 305 -17.32 4.47 8.88
N ASP A 306 -17.29 4.74 7.57
CA ASP A 306 -17.85 3.84 6.56
C ASP A 306 -17.18 4.04 5.18
N PHE A 307 -15.91 3.63 5.09
CA PHE A 307 -15.11 3.74 3.86
C PHE A 307 -15.75 3.04 2.65
N ASN A 308 -16.46 1.94 2.86
CA ASN A 308 -17.09 1.22 1.76
C ASN A 308 -18.30 1.97 1.22
N GLN A 309 -19.15 2.53 2.09
CA GLN A 309 -20.26 3.37 1.65
C GLN A 309 -19.79 4.62 0.91
N VAL A 310 -18.66 5.21 1.32
CA VAL A 310 -17.97 6.30 0.64
C VAL A 310 -17.62 5.90 -0.80
N MET A 311 -16.89 4.79 -0.98
CA MET A 311 -16.45 4.31 -2.29
C MET A 311 -17.65 4.01 -3.20
N ASN A 312 -18.68 3.36 -2.66
CA ASN A 312 -19.92 3.09 -3.38
C ASN A 312 -20.65 4.37 -3.79
N GLY A 313 -20.69 5.39 -2.92
CA GLY A 313 -21.30 6.68 -3.25
C GLY A 313 -20.63 7.37 -4.43
N ILE A 314 -19.29 7.29 -4.52
CA ILE A 314 -18.52 7.81 -5.65
C ILE A 314 -18.86 7.05 -6.94
N VAL A 315 -18.81 5.71 -6.91
CA VAL A 315 -19.12 4.87 -8.07
C VAL A 315 -20.58 5.03 -8.52
N ASN A 316 -21.51 5.14 -7.58
CA ASN A 316 -22.93 5.38 -7.89
C ASN A 316 -23.15 6.75 -8.55
N LYS A 317 -22.40 7.78 -8.13
CA LYS A 317 -22.54 9.14 -8.64
C LYS A 317 -21.93 9.32 -10.02
N PHE A 318 -20.75 8.76 -10.24
CA PHE A 318 -19.95 9.02 -11.44
C PHE A 318 -19.81 7.82 -12.37
N GLY A 319 -20.19 6.62 -11.94
CA GLY A 319 -19.83 5.36 -12.60
C GLY A 319 -18.46 4.85 -12.14
N GLU A 320 -18.04 3.69 -12.67
CA GLU A 320 -16.70 3.15 -12.38
C GLU A 320 -15.61 4.14 -12.85
N ASN A 321 -15.69 4.64 -14.09
CA ASN A 321 -14.72 5.55 -14.72
C ASN A 321 -13.27 5.10 -14.53
N TRP A 322 -12.62 5.56 -13.46
CA TRP A 322 -11.24 5.22 -13.08
C TRP A 322 -11.15 4.34 -11.82
N LEU A 323 -12.22 4.22 -11.05
CA LEU A 323 -12.38 3.34 -9.89
C LEU A 323 -12.89 1.96 -10.32
N TYR A 324 -12.14 1.28 -11.18
CA TYR A 324 -12.44 -0.11 -11.54
C TYR A 324 -12.40 -1.02 -10.31
N PRO A 325 -13.08 -2.17 -10.31
CA PRO A 325 -13.12 -3.07 -9.15
C PRO A 325 -11.75 -3.42 -8.54
N PRO A 326 -10.67 -3.67 -9.32
CA PRO A 326 -9.33 -3.87 -8.75
C PRO A 326 -8.77 -2.65 -7.99
N ILE A 327 -9.10 -1.43 -8.43
CA ILE A 327 -8.70 -0.18 -7.77
C ILE A 327 -9.50 0.04 -6.49
N GLN A 328 -10.80 -0.29 -6.51
CA GLN A 328 -11.63 -0.25 -5.31
C GLN A 328 -11.10 -1.20 -4.24
N LEU A 329 -10.81 -2.46 -4.59
CA LEU A 329 -10.21 -3.43 -3.68
C LEU A 329 -8.86 -2.96 -3.15
N LEU A 330 -7.99 -2.45 -4.02
CA LEU A 330 -6.69 -1.91 -3.62
C LEU A 330 -6.85 -0.78 -2.59
N PHE A 331 -7.75 0.17 -2.82
CA PHE A 331 -8.01 1.27 -1.88
C PHE A 331 -8.59 0.75 -0.56
N SER A 332 -9.52 -0.20 -0.59
CA SER A 332 -10.03 -0.83 0.63
C SER A 332 -8.93 -1.54 1.42
N LEU A 333 -8.00 -2.22 0.75
CA LEU A 333 -6.84 -2.84 1.40
C LEU A 333 -5.91 -1.77 2.01
N ILE A 334 -5.54 -0.73 1.26
CA ILE A 334 -4.70 0.36 1.80
C ILE A 334 -5.39 1.01 3.01
N HIS A 335 -6.69 1.29 2.94
CA HIS A 335 -7.46 1.84 4.05
C HIS A 335 -7.44 0.91 5.27
N PHE A 336 -7.75 -0.37 5.09
CA PHE A 336 -7.70 -1.40 6.13
C PHE A 336 -6.31 -1.42 6.79
N TYR A 337 -5.24 -1.56 6.02
CA TYR A 337 -3.89 -1.65 6.57
C TYR A 337 -3.38 -0.37 7.25
N THR A 338 -3.89 0.80 6.88
CA THR A 338 -3.43 2.09 7.43
C THR A 338 -4.25 2.58 8.62
N ASN A 339 -5.42 1.97 8.87
CA ASN A 339 -6.34 2.39 9.94
C ASN A 339 -6.80 1.26 10.89
N SER A 340 -6.65 -0.02 10.53
CA SER A 340 -7.06 -1.17 11.36
C SER A 340 -6.01 -1.60 12.40
N GLN A 341 -4.80 -1.03 12.39
CA GLN A 341 -3.79 -1.32 13.41
C GLN A 341 -4.17 -0.58 14.72
N PRO A 342 -4.46 -1.29 15.82
CA PRO A 342 -4.64 -0.65 17.10
C PRO A 342 -3.36 0.12 17.46
N ASN A 343 -3.52 1.28 18.08
CA ASN A 343 -2.41 2.00 18.70
C ASN A 343 -1.89 1.13 19.87
N ASP A 344 -1.00 0.17 19.61
CA ASP A 344 -0.32 -0.63 20.64
C ASP A 344 0.58 0.22 21.56
N THR A 345 0.59 1.54 21.39
CA THR A 345 1.36 2.48 22.20
C THR A 345 0.62 3.03 23.43
N GLU A 346 -0.67 2.75 23.66
CA GLU A 346 -1.35 3.21 24.89
C GLU A 346 -1.28 2.21 26.07
N ASN A 347 -0.96 0.94 25.83
CA ASN A 347 -0.88 -0.07 26.91
C ASN A 347 0.54 -0.38 27.42
N ALA A 348 1.60 0.16 26.79
CA ALA A 348 2.98 -0.12 27.19
C ALA A 348 3.58 0.91 28.18
N ILE A 349 2.90 2.02 28.49
CA ILE A 349 3.45 3.09 29.35
C ILE A 349 3.00 2.99 30.82
N ASN A 350 2.00 2.18 31.16
CA ASN A 350 1.42 2.18 32.52
C ASN A 350 1.85 1.04 33.47
N ASN A 351 2.83 0.21 33.11
CA ASN A 351 3.29 -0.88 33.99
C ASN A 351 4.79 -0.84 34.30
N ASN A 352 5.32 0.32 34.72
CA ASN A 352 6.60 0.35 35.44
C ASN A 352 6.54 1.34 36.60
N ASN A 353 5.94 0.88 37.70
CA ASN A 353 6.08 1.48 39.02
C ASN A 353 6.40 0.38 40.03
N THR A 354 7.68 0.02 40.15
CA THR A 354 8.29 -0.41 41.42
C THR A 354 9.81 -0.30 41.36
N ASN A 355 10.35 0.35 42.39
CA ASN A 355 11.71 0.80 42.62
C ASN A 355 12.80 -0.31 42.57
N SER A 356 14.00 0.00 42.05
CA SER A 356 15.23 0.13 42.87
C SER A 356 16.54 0.26 42.03
N THR A 357 17.30 1.31 42.36
CA THR A 357 18.78 1.43 42.43
C THR A 357 19.70 1.12 41.23
N SER A 358 20.38 2.19 40.80
CA SER A 358 21.83 2.28 40.49
C SER A 358 22.33 2.20 39.04
N GLU A 359 22.85 3.35 38.60
CA GLU A 359 24.11 3.59 37.90
C GLU A 359 24.36 3.08 36.46
N VAL A 360 24.49 4.09 35.57
CA VAL A 360 25.50 4.26 34.51
C VAL A 360 25.60 3.17 33.43
N LEU A 361 25.03 3.46 32.25
CA LEU A 361 25.81 3.53 31.01
C LEU A 361 25.04 4.30 29.92
N ASN A 362 25.59 5.45 29.52
CA ASN A 362 25.29 6.06 28.23
C ASN A 362 25.64 5.07 27.11
N ASN A 363 24.71 4.79 26.19
CA ASN A 363 25.02 4.50 24.79
C ASN A 363 23.75 4.55 23.91
N ASN A 364 23.68 5.60 23.09
CA ASN A 364 23.11 5.66 21.74
C ASN A 364 22.13 4.55 21.32
N VAL A 365 20.89 4.61 21.79
CA VAL A 365 19.77 4.03 21.04
C VAL A 365 19.27 5.13 20.12
N LYS A 366 19.66 5.07 18.84
CA LYS A 366 18.92 5.77 17.78
C LYS A 366 17.49 5.23 17.88
N MET A 367 16.55 6.07 18.35
CA MET A 367 15.13 5.85 18.10
C MET A 367 15.00 5.72 16.58
N GLU A 368 14.75 4.50 16.11
CA GLU A 368 14.29 4.28 14.74
C GLU A 368 13.01 5.10 14.60
N ASN A 369 13.07 6.15 13.79
CA ASN A 369 11.89 6.89 13.37
C ASN A 369 10.93 5.84 12.78
N LYS A 370 9.83 5.54 13.49
CA LYS A 370 8.66 4.91 12.87
C LYS A 370 8.24 5.86 11.74
N GLU A 371 8.68 5.56 10.51
CA GLU A 371 8.39 6.38 9.34
C GLU A 371 6.88 6.58 9.28
N ALA A 372 6.45 7.84 9.26
CA ALA A 372 5.05 8.20 9.12
C ALA A 372 4.60 7.83 7.71
N ARG A 373 4.09 6.60 7.55
CA ARG A 373 3.52 6.12 6.30
C ARG A 373 2.20 6.84 6.00
N SER A 374 1.93 7.08 4.72
CA SER A 374 0.67 7.68 4.30
C SER A 374 -0.51 6.80 4.68
N LYS A 375 -1.58 7.48 5.10
CA LYS A 375 -2.85 6.84 5.42
C LYS A 375 -3.87 7.15 4.36
N LEU A 376 -4.68 6.15 4.03
CA LEU A 376 -5.84 6.32 3.18
C LEU A 376 -7.07 6.40 4.10
N VAL A 377 -7.74 7.55 4.14
CA VAL A 377 -8.83 7.87 5.05
C VAL A 377 -10.12 8.19 4.28
N SER A 378 -11.27 7.94 4.85
CA SER A 378 -12.52 8.55 4.39
C SER A 378 -12.94 9.65 5.36
N VAL A 379 -13.44 10.75 4.82
CA VAL A 379 -14.09 11.82 5.60
C VAL A 379 -15.57 11.77 5.31
N GLU A 380 -16.41 11.49 6.28
CA GLU A 380 -17.85 11.40 6.03
C GLU A 380 -18.57 12.65 6.52
N VAL A 381 -19.59 13.11 5.79
CA VAL A 381 -20.57 14.06 6.32
C VAL A 381 -21.93 13.40 6.41
N TRP A 382 -22.53 13.42 7.60
CA TRP A 382 -23.79 12.74 7.88
C TRP A 382 -24.93 13.73 8.11
N LYS A 383 -26.11 13.39 7.60
CA LYS A 383 -27.38 13.94 8.07
C LYS A 383 -28.17 12.81 8.73
N GLY A 384 -28.10 12.73 10.06
CA GLY A 384 -28.56 11.55 10.78
C GLY A 384 -27.71 10.32 10.43
N LYS A 385 -28.29 9.33 9.73
CA LYS A 385 -27.60 8.09 9.31
C LYS A 385 -27.18 8.07 7.83
N GLU A 386 -27.49 9.11 7.06
CA GLU A 386 -27.17 9.15 5.62
C GLU A 386 -25.83 9.86 5.38
N LEU A 387 -24.95 9.26 4.57
CA LEU A 387 -23.68 9.84 4.11
C LEU A 387 -23.89 10.78 2.93
N ILE A 388 -23.27 11.97 3.01
CA ILE A 388 -23.60 13.12 2.16
C ILE A 388 -22.36 13.78 1.51
N ALA A 389 -21.10 13.53 1.94
CA ALA A 389 -19.87 14.02 1.27
C ALA A 389 -18.54 13.33 1.73
N VAL A 390 -17.45 13.25 0.88
CA VAL A 390 -16.14 12.57 1.19
C VAL A 390 -14.82 13.08 0.55
N VAL A 391 -13.65 12.93 1.23
CA VAL A 391 -12.22 13.15 0.78
C VAL A 391 -11.16 12.23 1.52
N ASN A 392 -9.85 12.12 1.12
CA ASN A 392 -8.85 11.08 1.57
C ASN A 392 -7.27 11.35 1.46
N GLY A 393 -6.43 11.60 2.52
CA GLY A 393 -4.91 11.61 2.47
C GLY A 393 -4.04 12.33 3.61
N SER A 394 -2.68 12.48 3.51
CA SER A 394 -1.72 12.98 4.60
C SER A 394 -0.80 14.25 4.40
N VAL A 395 -0.14 14.57 3.28
CA VAL A 395 -0.44 15.91 2.73
C VAL A 395 -1.86 15.72 2.32
N TYR A 396 -2.79 16.47 2.92
CA TYR A 396 -4.16 16.05 2.79
C TYR A 396 -4.56 16.18 1.32
N THR A 397 -4.62 15.05 0.62
CA THR A 397 -4.70 15.01 -0.85
C THR A 397 -6.09 14.58 -1.22
N SER A 398 -6.84 15.44 -1.88
CA SER A 398 -8.23 15.15 -2.18
C SER A 398 -8.31 14.33 -3.45
N LEU A 399 -8.51 13.02 -3.31
CA LEU A 399 -8.66 12.13 -4.46
C LEU A 399 -10.00 12.35 -5.17
N THR A 400 -11.10 12.17 -4.45
CA THR A 400 -12.46 12.23 -5.01
C THR A 400 -13.49 12.39 -3.89
N GLY A 401 -14.70 12.78 -4.28
CA GLY A 401 -15.83 12.96 -3.40
C GLY A 401 -17.13 13.10 -4.18
N PHE A 402 -18.26 12.80 -3.54
CA PHE A 402 -19.60 13.05 -4.08
C PHE A 402 -20.38 13.92 -3.10
N HIS A 403 -21.57 14.38 -3.51
CA HIS A 403 -22.53 14.93 -2.56
C HIS A 403 -23.98 14.70 -2.99
N ASN A 404 -24.85 14.51 -2.01
CA ASN A 404 -26.28 14.25 -2.20
C ASN A 404 -27.18 15.37 -1.64
N MET A 405 -26.62 16.37 -0.98
CA MET A 405 -27.35 17.52 -0.46
C MET A 405 -26.70 18.84 -0.90
N ASN A 406 -27.52 19.85 -1.20
CA ASN A 406 -27.00 21.16 -1.59
C ASN A 406 -26.12 21.75 -0.49
N ASN A 407 -24.95 22.26 -0.88
CA ASN A 407 -23.92 22.83 -0.01
C ASN A 407 -23.24 21.86 0.99
N SER A 408 -23.61 20.57 1.04
CA SER A 408 -22.94 19.63 1.95
C SER A 408 -21.47 19.42 1.59
N GLY A 409 -21.13 19.40 0.30
CA GLY A 409 -19.73 19.34 -0.13
C GLY A 409 -18.94 20.58 0.30
N LYS A 410 -19.55 21.77 0.23
CA LYS A 410 -18.91 23.00 0.73
C LYS A 410 -18.77 22.99 2.25
N PHE A 411 -19.80 22.52 2.97
CA PHE A 411 -19.73 22.32 4.42
C PHE A 411 -18.61 21.35 4.80
N GLN A 412 -18.51 20.21 4.11
CA GLN A 412 -17.44 19.25 4.32
C GLN A 412 -16.07 19.92 4.19
N LEU A 413 -15.86 20.68 3.11
CA LEU A 413 -14.56 21.34 2.90
C LEU A 413 -14.24 22.31 4.04
N ILE A 414 -15.23 23.05 4.56
CA ILE A 414 -15.02 23.96 5.70
C ILE A 414 -14.68 23.17 6.97
N ALA A 415 -15.46 22.13 7.30
CA ALA A 415 -15.24 21.33 8.49
C ALA A 415 -13.88 20.62 8.44
N LEU A 416 -13.51 20.10 7.27
CA LEU A 416 -12.21 19.50 7.02
C LEU A 416 -11.07 20.52 7.12
N ALA A 417 -11.24 21.73 6.60
CA ALA A 417 -10.26 22.81 6.78
C ALA A 417 -10.00 23.10 8.27
N ALA A 418 -11.06 23.20 9.07
CA ALA A 418 -10.96 23.40 10.51
C ALA A 418 -10.15 22.28 11.18
N ILE A 419 -10.46 21.02 10.85
CA ILE A 419 -9.78 19.86 11.43
C ILE A 419 -8.31 19.80 11.00
N LEU A 420 -8.02 20.04 9.72
CA LEU A 420 -6.66 20.11 9.19
C LEU A 420 -5.85 21.21 9.89
N HIS A 421 -6.44 22.39 10.06
CA HIS A 421 -5.82 23.49 10.78
C HIS A 421 -5.49 23.13 12.24
N PHE A 422 -6.48 22.63 12.99
CA PHE A 422 -6.30 22.30 14.40
C PHE A 422 -5.36 21.11 14.64
N ASN A 423 -5.18 20.24 13.65
CA ASN A 423 -4.18 19.16 13.68
C ASN A 423 -2.82 19.58 13.07
N GLY A 424 -2.63 20.84 12.68
CA GLY A 424 -1.34 21.37 12.23
C GLY A 424 -0.92 20.94 10.82
N PHE A 425 -1.86 20.67 9.92
CA PHE A 425 -1.57 20.43 8.50
C PHE A 425 -1.27 21.74 7.77
N GLU A 426 -0.19 21.74 6.98
CA GLU A 426 0.33 22.94 6.32
C GLU A 426 -0.05 23.01 4.82
N LEU A 427 -0.35 21.87 4.20
CA LEU A 427 -0.68 21.76 2.79
C LEU A 427 -1.90 20.85 2.58
N TRP A 428 -2.93 21.41 1.96
CA TRP A 428 -4.08 20.65 1.44
C TRP A 428 -4.02 20.62 -0.08
N ASP A 429 -3.69 19.46 -0.64
CA ASP A 429 -3.69 19.21 -2.07
C ASP A 429 -5.12 18.86 -2.55
N LEU A 430 -5.61 19.59 -3.53
CA LEU A 430 -6.92 19.36 -4.15
C LEU A 430 -6.81 18.68 -5.52
N GLY A 431 -5.62 18.37 -6.01
CA GLY A 431 -5.41 17.79 -7.34
C GLY A 431 -5.56 18.82 -8.47
N MET A 432 -6.34 18.49 -9.50
CA MET A 432 -6.53 19.36 -10.66
C MET A 432 -7.25 20.68 -10.36
N HIS A 433 -6.97 21.71 -11.15
CA HIS A 433 -7.74 22.96 -11.15
C HIS A 433 -9.20 22.72 -11.53
N LEU A 434 -10.12 23.23 -10.71
CA LEU A 434 -11.55 23.32 -11.02
C LEU A 434 -12.08 24.67 -10.52
N PRO A 435 -13.01 25.34 -11.22
CA PRO A 435 -13.48 26.69 -10.84
C PRO A 435 -13.93 26.81 -9.38
N TYR A 436 -14.72 25.84 -8.90
CA TYR A 436 -15.24 25.87 -7.53
C TYR A 436 -14.14 25.79 -6.45
N LYS A 437 -12.98 25.18 -6.74
CA LYS A 437 -11.86 25.10 -5.78
C LYS A 437 -11.26 26.49 -5.57
N THR A 438 -11.09 27.23 -6.67
CA THR A 438 -10.62 28.63 -6.64
C THR A 438 -11.64 29.54 -5.97
N GLU A 439 -12.94 29.32 -6.21
CA GLU A 439 -13.99 30.02 -5.47
C GLU A 439 -13.87 29.79 -3.96
N MET A 440 -13.51 28.57 -3.54
CA MET A 440 -13.29 28.19 -2.14
C MET A 440 -11.94 28.66 -1.55
N GLY A 441 -11.10 29.36 -2.32
CA GLY A 441 -9.83 29.94 -1.83
C GLY A 441 -8.57 29.20 -2.27
N ALA A 442 -8.71 28.09 -3.03
CA ALA A 442 -7.55 27.34 -3.48
C ALA A 442 -6.72 28.14 -4.50
N LYS A 443 -5.41 27.94 -4.45
CA LYS A 443 -4.42 28.56 -5.34
C LYS A 443 -3.89 27.50 -6.31
N CYS A 444 -3.70 27.87 -7.56
CA CYS A 444 -3.00 27.02 -8.52
C CYS A 444 -1.50 27.35 -8.50
N ILE A 445 -0.71 26.36 -8.11
CA ILE A 445 0.76 26.45 -8.08
C ILE A 445 1.34 25.51 -9.14
N SER A 446 2.53 25.83 -9.64
CA SER A 446 3.22 24.95 -10.60
C SER A 446 3.65 23.64 -9.93
N ARG A 447 3.84 22.59 -10.74
CA ARG A 447 4.36 21.28 -10.32
C ARG A 447 5.65 21.42 -9.53
N THR A 448 6.59 22.24 -9.99
CA THR A 448 7.85 22.51 -9.30
C THR A 448 7.63 23.05 -7.88
N LEU A 449 6.73 24.01 -7.70
CA LEU A 449 6.41 24.57 -6.37
C LEU A 449 5.69 23.54 -5.49
N PHE A 450 4.76 22.78 -6.07
CA PHE A 450 4.08 21.70 -5.37
C PHE A 450 5.06 20.65 -4.86
N ILE A 451 5.98 20.16 -5.69
CA ILE A 451 6.99 19.16 -5.30
C ILE A 451 7.90 19.70 -4.19
N ARG A 452 8.31 20.97 -4.28
CA ARG A 452 9.10 21.62 -3.23
C ARG A 452 8.35 21.61 -1.90
N ASP A 453 7.08 22.01 -1.90
CA ASP A 453 6.26 22.09 -0.68
C ASP A 453 5.92 20.68 -0.16
N LEU A 454 5.63 19.73 -1.04
CA LEU A 454 5.43 18.32 -0.71
C LEU A 454 6.67 17.74 0.01
N ASN A 455 7.87 17.89 -0.56
CA ASN A 455 9.10 17.39 0.05
C ASN A 455 9.41 18.05 1.40
N ARG A 456 8.96 19.28 1.61
CA ARG A 456 9.09 19.98 2.89
C ARG A 456 8.17 19.40 3.97
N TYR A 457 6.96 18.97 3.62
CA TYR A 457 5.92 18.60 4.58
C TYR A 457 5.63 17.10 4.68
N LYS A 458 5.96 16.28 3.67
CA LYS A 458 5.55 14.86 3.60
C LYS A 458 6.04 13.99 4.77
N PHE A 459 7.13 14.38 5.42
CA PHE A 459 7.70 13.68 6.58
C PHE A 459 7.29 14.28 7.93
N ASN A 460 6.51 15.37 7.93
CA ASN A 460 5.98 15.98 9.15
C ASN A 460 4.74 15.21 9.59
N ALA A 461 4.93 14.17 10.42
CA ALA A 461 3.85 13.33 10.91
C ALA A 461 2.75 14.17 11.60
N ARG A 462 1.51 14.03 11.14
CA ARG A 462 0.31 14.61 11.74
C ARG A 462 -0.76 13.54 11.92
N ASN A 463 -1.51 13.63 13.02
CA ASN A 463 -2.67 12.78 13.25
C ASN A 463 -3.91 13.48 12.73
N LEU A 464 -4.64 12.81 11.83
CA LEU A 464 -5.94 13.28 11.38
C LEU A 464 -7.03 12.71 12.28
N GLU A 465 -7.53 13.52 13.20
CA GLU A 465 -8.64 13.18 14.09
C GLU A 465 -9.52 14.39 14.36
N ILE A 466 -10.76 14.18 14.82
CA ILE A 466 -11.56 15.27 15.39
C ILE A 466 -10.81 15.73 16.67
N PRO A 467 -10.39 17.01 16.77
CA PRO A 467 -9.64 17.46 17.95
C PRO A 467 -10.42 17.17 19.24
N LYS A 468 -9.73 16.75 20.31
CA LYS A 468 -10.35 16.26 21.57
C LYS A 468 -11.45 17.19 22.11
N LYS A 469 -11.26 18.50 21.98
CA LYS A 469 -12.23 19.54 22.38
C LYS A 469 -13.60 19.39 21.70
N TYR A 470 -13.63 18.87 20.48
CA TYR A 470 -14.83 18.77 19.63
C TYR A 470 -15.37 17.34 19.53
N LYS A 471 -14.83 16.37 20.28
CA LYS A 471 -15.22 14.96 20.18
C LYS A 471 -16.70 14.71 20.53
N ASN A 472 -17.29 15.55 21.38
CA ASN A 472 -18.68 15.48 21.81
C ASN A 472 -19.61 16.48 21.07
N ASP A 473 -19.10 17.15 20.03
CA ASP A 473 -19.86 18.10 19.22
C ASP A 473 -20.84 17.32 18.33
N VAL A 474 -22.07 17.12 18.84
CA VAL A 474 -23.09 16.23 18.23
C VAL A 474 -23.38 16.61 16.77
N ASN A 475 -23.37 17.91 16.49
CA ASN A 475 -23.29 18.50 15.17
C ASN A 475 -22.02 19.33 15.15
N SER A 476 -21.37 19.57 14.00
CA SER A 476 -20.02 20.18 13.97
C SER A 476 -20.00 21.69 14.33
N THR A 477 -20.94 22.15 15.15
CA THR A 477 -21.24 23.55 15.45
C THR A 477 -20.09 24.24 16.17
N GLN A 478 -19.60 23.67 17.27
CA GLN A 478 -18.52 24.28 18.06
C GLN A 478 -17.21 24.33 17.27
N LEU A 479 -16.89 23.25 16.55
CA LEU A 479 -15.73 23.19 15.66
C LEU A 479 -15.76 24.33 14.63
N ILE A 480 -16.89 24.49 13.94
CA ILE A 480 -17.05 25.51 12.90
C ILE A 480 -17.05 26.93 13.48
N ASP A 481 -17.64 27.15 14.64
CA ASP A 481 -17.69 28.45 15.28
C ASP A 481 -16.31 28.94 15.74
N ASP A 482 -15.54 28.07 16.36
CA ASP A 482 -14.18 28.41 16.79
C ASP A 482 -13.27 28.67 15.59
N PHE A 483 -13.39 27.87 14.53
CA PHE A 483 -12.62 28.08 13.31
C PHE A 483 -13.00 29.39 12.59
N THR A 484 -14.29 29.72 12.56
CA THR A 484 -14.78 30.97 11.94
C THR A 484 -14.23 32.20 12.68
N LYS A 485 -14.16 32.16 14.02
CA LYS A 485 -13.56 33.22 14.86
C LYS A 485 -12.03 33.35 14.71
N LEU A 486 -11.37 32.33 14.17
CA LEU A 486 -9.93 32.37 13.94
C LEU A 486 -9.60 33.01 12.58
N ILE A 487 -10.49 32.84 11.59
CA ILE A 487 -10.33 33.39 10.24
C ILE A 487 -10.74 34.87 10.17
N PHE A 488 -11.71 35.30 11.00
CA PHE A 488 -12.21 36.68 11.10
C PHE A 488 -11.91 37.28 12.46
#